data_AF-A0A336N8S3-F1
#
_entry.id   AF-A0A336N8S3-F1
#
_cell.length_a   1.000
_cell.length_b   1.000
_cell.length_c   1.000
_cell.angle_alpha   90.00
_cell.angle_beta   90.00
_cell.angle_gamma   90.00
#
_symmetry.space_group_name_H-M   'P 1'
#
loop_
_entity.id
_entity.type
_entity.pdbx_description
1 polymer ?
#
loop_
_entity_poly.entity_id
_entity_poly.type
_entity_poly.pdbx_seq_one_letter_code
_entity_poly.pdbx_strand_id
1 'polypeptide(L)' 'MIARCSTNLHYITRQAPFGKAQRIDDDGVIDFSNYAKDGDKVTIITTAPLTKDEVWTKMENGGFVFFKNGAKVW' A
#
# COMPACT_ATOMS: atom_id res chain seq x y z
N MET A 1 2.33 -4.73 -12.58
CA MET A 1 3.45 -4.97 -11.64
C MET A 1 3.28 -6.33 -11.01
N ILE A 2 4.35 -7.11 -10.84
CA ILE A 2 4.33 -8.37 -10.08
C ILE A 2 5.15 -8.13 -8.81
N ALA A 3 4.62 -8.49 -7.64
CA ALA A 3 5.36 -8.47 -6.38
C ALA A 3 5.49 -9.89 -5.84
N ARG A 4 6.73 -10.34 -5.63
CA ARG A 4 7.03 -11.65 -5.02
C ARG A 4 7.36 -11.45 -3.54
N CYS A 5 6.69 -12.18 -2.66
CA CYS A 5 6.92 -12.14 -1.22
C CYS A 5 7.85 -13.30 -0.83
N SER A 6 9.11 -13.01 -0.52
CA SER A 6 10.02 -14.05 -0.02
C SER A 6 9.83 -14.29 1.48
N THR A 7 9.71 -13.23 2.28
CA THR A 7 9.63 -13.33 3.74
C THR A 7 8.43 -12.57 4.29
N ASN A 8 8.45 -11.25 4.18
CA ASN A 8 7.39 -10.35 4.60
C ASN A 8 7.19 -9.27 3.55
N LEU A 9 5.98 -9.21 3.01
CA LEU A 9 5.54 -8.14 2.15
C LEU A 9 4.09 -7.84 2.49
N HIS A 10 3.76 -6.56 2.50
CA HIS A 10 2.46 -6.04 2.82
C HIS A 10 2.07 -5.08 1.71
N TYR A 11 0.77 -4.99 1.42
CA TYR A 11 0.27 -3.99 0.49
C TYR A 11 -1.02 -3.37 0.99
N ILE A 12 -1.26 -2.15 0.53
CA ILE A 12 -2.53 -1.45 0.68
C ILE A 12 -2.84 -0.76 -0.64
N THR A 13 -4.13 -0.73 -1.00
CA THR A 13 -4.60 -0.01 -2.18
C THR A 13 -5.46 1.15 -1.73
N ARG A 14 -5.08 2.35 -2.16
CA ARG A 14 -5.79 3.60 -1.91
C ARG A 14 -6.39 4.11 -3.21
N GLN A 15 -7.56 4.72 -3.10
CA GLN A 15 -8.24 5.39 -4.21
C GLN A 15 -8.65 6.78 -3.73
N ALA A 16 -8.71 7.74 -4.66
CA ALA A 16 -9.19 9.08 -4.36
C ALA A 16 -10.57 9.05 -3.67
N PRO A 17 -10.84 9.98 -2.73
CA PRO A 17 -9.97 11.09 -2.30
C PRO A 17 -8.81 10.62 -1.43
N PHE A 18 -7.59 11.06 -1.75
CA PHE A 18 -6.40 10.74 -0.96
C PHE A 18 -6.36 11.61 0.29
N GLY A 19 -6.24 10.95 1.43
CA GLY A 19 -6.13 11.59 2.73
C GLY A 19 -4.73 11.52 3.32
N LYS A 20 -4.61 12.02 4.53
CA LYS A 20 -3.43 11.88 5.39
C LYS A 20 -3.48 10.53 6.12
N ALA A 21 -2.34 9.91 6.34
CA ALA A 21 -2.24 8.76 7.25
C ALA A 21 -1.05 8.89 8.19
N GLN A 22 -1.22 8.42 9.42
CA GLN A 22 -0.18 8.52 10.45
C GLN A 22 0.82 7.38 10.29
N ARG A 23 2.10 7.73 10.34
CA ARG A 23 3.20 6.75 10.29
C ARG A 23 3.23 5.93 11.57
N ILE A 24 3.66 4.68 11.43
CA ILE A 24 3.79 3.75 12.55
C ILE A 24 5.08 3.98 13.35
N ASP A 25 6.17 4.35 12.68
CA ASP A 25 7.51 4.42 13.30
C ASP A 25 7.76 5.71 14.09
N ASP A 26 7.09 6.78 13.71
CA ASP A 26 7.25 8.13 14.23
C ASP A 26 5.92 8.83 13.99
N ASP A 27 5.38 9.59 14.95
CA ASP A 27 4.06 10.24 14.89
C ASP A 27 3.87 11.26 13.74
N GLY A 28 4.80 11.29 12.79
CA GLY A 28 4.68 11.97 11.52
C GLY A 28 3.49 11.48 10.67
N VAL A 29 3.09 12.35 9.75
CA VAL A 29 1.94 12.14 8.87
C VAL A 29 2.41 12.13 7.42
N ILE A 30 1.97 11.14 6.65
CA ILE A 30 2.17 11.12 5.21
C ILE A 30 0.90 11.66 4.54
N ASP A 31 1.06 12.73 3.78
CA ASP A 31 -0.01 13.27 2.93
C ASP A 31 0.08 12.68 1.53
N PHE A 32 -0.87 11.79 1.21
CA PHE A 32 -0.91 11.09 -0.08
C PHE A 32 -1.42 11.95 -1.23
N SER A 33 -2.06 13.08 -0.93
CA SER A 33 -2.56 14.04 -1.93
C SER A 33 -1.45 14.63 -2.78
N ASN A 34 -0.20 14.66 -2.27
CA ASN A 34 0.96 15.12 -3.02
C ASN A 34 1.47 14.09 -4.06
N TYR A 35 1.03 12.83 -3.96
CA TYR A 35 1.55 11.72 -4.75
C TYR A 35 0.54 11.15 -5.74
N ALA A 36 -0.74 11.49 -5.62
CA ALA A 36 -1.81 10.97 -6.46
C ALA A 36 -2.94 12.00 -6.61
N LYS A 37 -3.58 12.03 -7.77
CA LYS A 37 -4.64 12.98 -8.11
C LYS A 37 -6.02 12.33 -8.03
N ASP A 38 -7.07 13.14 -8.12
CA ASP A 38 -8.44 12.66 -8.22
C ASP A 38 -8.60 11.67 -9.39
N GLY A 39 -9.19 10.52 -9.10
CA GLY A 39 -9.36 9.42 -10.04
C GLY A 39 -8.23 8.38 -10.03
N ASP A 40 -7.09 8.67 -9.42
CA ASP A 40 -5.99 7.71 -9.34
C ASP A 40 -6.30 6.59 -8.33
N LYS A 41 -5.72 5.42 -8.62
CA LYS A 41 -5.68 4.26 -7.74
C LYS A 41 -4.23 3.84 -7.54
N VAL A 42 -3.78 3.85 -6.30
CA VAL A 42 -2.37 3.61 -5.96
C VAL A 42 -2.28 2.42 -5.01
N THR A 43 -1.45 1.45 -5.37
CA THR A 43 -1.07 0.37 -4.46
C THR A 43 0.33 0.64 -3.92
N ILE A 44 0.46 0.63 -2.59
CA ILE A 44 1.74 0.75 -1.89
C ILE A 44 2.14 -0.65 -1.43
N ILE A 45 3.40 -1.03 -1.64
CA ILE A 45 3.94 -2.35 -1.32
C ILE A 45 5.21 -2.17 -0.50
N THR A 46 5.28 -2.75 0.70
CA THR A 46 6.36 -2.55 1.66
C THR A 46 6.64 -3.82 2.46
N THR A 47 7.81 -3.91 3.09
CA THR A 47 8.18 -5.07 3.93
C THR A 47 7.42 -5.11 5.26
N ALA A 48 6.95 -3.96 5.75
CA ALA A 48 6.09 -3.81 6.92
C ALA A 48 5.05 -2.70 6.69
N PRO A 49 3.89 -2.73 7.39
CA PRO A 49 2.92 -1.63 7.36
C PRO A 49 3.59 -0.29 7.70
N LEU A 50 3.31 0.75 6.93
CA LEU A 50 3.87 2.09 7.20
C LEU A 50 2.96 2.96 8.06
N THR A 51 1.67 2.63 8.11
CA THR A 51 0.64 3.47 8.73
C THR A 51 -0.14 2.68 9.77
N LYS A 52 -0.52 3.34 10.86
CA LYS A 52 -1.21 2.70 12.00
C LYS A 52 -2.73 2.70 11.90
N ASP A 53 -3.30 3.65 11.16
CA ASP A 53 -4.75 3.83 11.03
C ASP A 53 -5.34 3.14 9.79
N GLU A 54 -4.61 2.20 9.20
CA GLU A 54 -5.02 1.54 7.96
C GLU A 54 -4.78 0.02 8.02
N VAL A 55 -5.65 -0.72 7.34
CA VAL A 55 -5.54 -2.17 7.27
C VAL A 55 -4.65 -2.57 6.09
N TRP A 56 -3.43 -3.00 6.41
CA TRP A 56 -2.48 -3.54 5.44
C TRP A 56 -2.72 -5.04 5.22
N THR A 57 -2.72 -5.46 3.97
CA THR A 57 -2.82 -6.89 3.63
C THR A 57 -1.44 -7.51 3.60
N LYS A 58 -1.20 -8.48 4.50
CA LYS A 58 0.02 -9.30 4.45
C LYS A 58 -0.05 -10.28 3.28
N MET A 59 1.01 -10.32 2.48
CA MET A 59 1.16 -11.29 1.40
C MET A 59 1.60 -12.65 1.95
N GLU A 60 1.17 -13.71 1.28
CA GLU A 60 1.59 -15.07 1.59
C GLU A 60 3.11 -15.24 1.39
N ASN A 61 3.76 -15.92 2.32
CA ASN A 61 5.18 -16.21 2.23
C ASN A 61 5.46 -17.18 1.07
N GLY A 62 6.45 -16.85 0.23
CA GLY A 62 6.75 -17.60 -1.00
C GLY A 62 5.79 -17.30 -2.16
N GLY A 63 4.69 -16.57 -1.91
CA GLY A 63 3.68 -16.23 -2.89
C GLY A 63 4.03 -15.01 -3.75
N PHE A 64 3.12 -14.67 -4.65
CA PHE A 64 3.19 -13.44 -5.43
C PHE A 64 1.80 -12.84 -5.64
N VAL A 65 1.77 -11.54 -5.90
CA VAL A 65 0.53 -10.82 -6.23
C VAL A 65 0.75 -10.06 -7.53
N PHE A 66 -0.24 -10.14 -8.42
CA PHE A 66 -0.27 -9.37 -9.65
C PHE A 66 -1.13 -8.12 -9.48
N PHE A 67 -0.55 -6.97 -9.82
CA PHE A 67 -1.22 -5.69 -9.79
C PHE A 67 -1.34 -5.09 -11.19
N LYS A 68 -2.55 -4.65 -11.54
CA LYS A 68 -2.84 -3.92 -12.78
C LYS A 68 -3.65 -2.67 -12.44
N ASN A 69 -3.24 -1.52 -12.98
CA ASN A 69 -3.92 -0.24 -12.78
C ASN A 69 -4.17 0.09 -11.28
N GLY A 70 -3.17 -0.16 -10.43
CA GLY A 70 -3.28 0.08 -8.99
C GLY A 70 -4.26 -0.84 -8.25
N ALA A 71 -4.65 -1.98 -8.81
CA ALA A 71 -5.49 -2.96 -8.14
C ALA A 71 -4.86 -4.36 -8.18
N LYS A 72 -5.04 -5.12 -7.10
CA LYS A 72 -4.77 -6.56 -7.09
C LYS A 72 -5.69 -7.24 -8.10
N VAL A 73 -5.11 -8.10 -8.94
CA VAL A 73 -5.81 -8.93 -9.93
C VAL A 73 -5.75 -10.40 -9.55
N TRP A 74 -4.62 -10.85 -9.00
CA TRP A 74 -4.37 -12.23 -8.62
C TRP A 74 -3.49 -12.29 -7.38
#